data_AF-A0A402B764-F1
#
_entry.id   AF-A0A402B764-F1
#
_cell.length_a   1.000
_cell.length_b   1.000
_cell.length_c   1.000
_cell.angle_alpha   90.00
_cell.angle_beta   90.00
_cell.angle_gamma   90.00
#
_symmetry.space_group_name_H-M   'P 1'
#
loop_
_entity.id
_entity.type
_entity.pdbx_description
1 polymer ?
#
loop_
_entity_poly.entity_id
_entity_poly.type
_entity_poly.pdbx_seq_one_letter_code
_entity_poly.pdbx_strand_id
1 'polypeptide(L)'
;MRCPACGQMVSTTSGKIGYSSYASGPFQQLEYRHGTPKNINVASTVTSRSLQSAQKLSTLLISAIVIVTLLLLASGVSLMYYAGIIHPTQLHNQATATAQVLQNASRHTTATAHAHATATVRADKADKKAAAIVAAQATAQVKAAIAMQQNMYARSTSGKPAFSSPLFFESGTDKEGEADWDIYPTKDGGGCAFTGNALHSSVFQANYYAPCIAHGLRIHNFALEIQMAILKGEEGGVIFRSNAHDKNFYSLRLKTDGIYALILTRDDGHTTPLIYEKSPFIKKGNGQANIVTVIARASTIYLYINKHYMGSASDHTYSAGAIGVLAIDRQDGTDVAFNNLRLWKL
;
A
#
# COMPACT_ATOMS: atom_id res chain seq x y z
N MET A 1 13.64 -4.68 23.77
CA MET A 1 12.69 -4.87 22.64
C MET A 1 11.55 -3.85 22.78
N ARG A 2 11.10 -3.19 21.69
CA ARG A 2 10.05 -2.14 21.70
C ARG A 2 8.67 -2.75 21.37
N CYS A 3 7.63 -2.29 22.06
CA CYS A 3 6.25 -2.75 21.89
C CYS A 3 5.55 -2.05 20.70
N PRO A 4 4.80 -2.76 19.81
CA PRO A 4 4.27 -2.19 18.58
C PRO A 4 3.08 -1.22 18.74
N ALA A 5 2.54 -1.04 19.94
CA ALA A 5 1.35 -0.20 20.15
C ALA A 5 1.61 1.16 20.84
N CYS A 6 2.81 1.41 21.38
CA CYS A 6 3.09 2.66 22.12
C CYS A 6 4.55 3.15 22.12
N GLY A 7 5.48 2.48 21.44
CA GLY A 7 6.78 3.08 21.05
C GLY A 7 7.83 3.35 22.13
N GLN A 8 7.56 3.12 23.42
CA GLN A 8 8.57 3.36 24.48
C GLN A 8 9.52 2.17 24.70
N MET A 9 10.76 2.46 25.10
CA MET A 9 11.78 1.45 25.42
C MET A 9 11.65 0.95 26.86
N VAL A 10 11.65 -0.37 27.05
CA VAL A 10 11.73 -0.99 28.38
C VAL A 10 13.16 -1.51 28.59
N SER A 11 13.75 -1.13 29.73
CA SER A 11 15.02 -1.67 30.22
C SER A 11 14.76 -2.96 31.00
N THR A 12 15.50 -4.02 30.68
CA THR A 12 15.44 -5.30 31.38
C THR A 12 16.41 -5.31 32.55
N THR A 13 15.90 -5.51 33.76
CA THR A 13 16.72 -5.98 34.88
C THR A 13 15.99 -7.11 35.62
N SER A 14 16.75 -8.17 35.82
CA SER A 14 16.38 -9.44 36.43
C SER A 14 16.09 -9.34 37.92
N GLY A 15 15.12 -10.13 38.39
CA GLY A 15 15.14 -10.78 39.70
C GLY A 15 14.62 -10.00 40.91
N LYS A 16 13.41 -10.33 41.37
CA LYS A 16 13.16 -10.95 42.69
C LYS A 16 11.66 -11.12 42.94
N ILE A 17 11.32 -12.31 43.43
CA ILE A 17 10.00 -12.70 43.93
C ILE A 17 9.76 -11.96 45.26
N GLY A 18 8.59 -11.36 45.42
CA GLY A 18 8.13 -10.77 46.68
C GLY A 18 6.61 -10.86 46.78
N TYR A 19 6.12 -11.74 47.65
CA TYR A 19 4.74 -11.74 48.10
C TYR A 19 4.58 -10.62 49.14
N SER A 20 3.57 -9.76 48.99
CA SER A 20 3.07 -8.93 50.08
C SER A 20 1.55 -8.91 50.07
N SER A 21 0.99 -9.31 51.20
CA SER A 21 -0.38 -9.06 51.65
C SER A 21 -0.64 -7.56 51.77
N TYR A 22 -1.90 -7.16 51.56
CA TYR A 22 -2.39 -5.84 51.97
C TYR A 22 -3.47 -6.00 53.04
N ALA A 23 -3.18 -5.37 54.16
CA ALA A 23 -4.05 -5.22 55.32
C ALA A 23 -5.02 -4.03 55.15
N SER A 24 -6.08 -4.14 55.94
CA SER A 24 -7.22 -3.28 56.21
C SER A 24 -6.93 -1.92 56.86
N GLY A 25 -7.88 -0.99 56.67
CA GLY A 25 -8.18 0.19 57.51
C GLY A 25 -8.23 1.50 56.71
N PRO A 26 -8.97 2.56 57.13
CA PRO A 26 -9.26 2.89 58.55
C PRO A 26 -10.57 3.67 58.90
N PHE A 27 -10.72 3.96 60.22
CA PHE A 27 -11.44 5.07 60.92
C PHE A 27 -13.00 5.05 61.00
N GLN A 28 -13.69 5.40 62.11
CA GLN A 28 -13.30 6.10 63.35
C GLN A 28 -14.34 5.86 64.49
N GLN A 29 -13.85 6.02 65.73
CA GLN A 29 -14.56 6.00 67.02
C GLN A 29 -15.51 7.19 67.22
N LEU A 30 -16.43 7.07 68.19
CA LEU A 30 -16.52 8.00 69.34
C LEU A 30 -17.30 7.37 70.51
N GLU A 31 -16.80 7.66 71.72
CA GLU A 31 -17.20 7.21 73.05
C GLU A 31 -18.50 7.87 73.55
N TYR A 32 -19.21 7.23 74.51
CA TYR A 32 -19.34 7.83 75.85
C TYR A 32 -19.81 6.86 76.95
N ARG A 33 -19.37 7.22 78.15
CA ARG A 33 -19.26 6.58 79.47
C ARG A 33 -20.51 6.07 80.23
N HIS A 34 -20.18 5.05 81.04
CA HIS A 34 -20.47 4.78 82.46
C HIS A 34 -21.89 4.71 83.04
N GLY A 35 -22.13 3.57 83.69
CA GLY A 35 -23.01 3.42 84.85
C GLY A 35 -23.01 1.98 85.37
N THR A 36 -22.24 1.72 86.43
CA THR A 36 -22.25 0.53 87.30
C THR A 36 -23.64 0.33 87.97
N PRO A 37 -23.96 -0.75 88.74
CA PRO A 37 -23.05 -1.74 89.35
C PRO A 37 -23.54 -3.22 89.44
N LYS A 38 -22.57 -4.04 89.87
CA LYS A 38 -22.63 -5.17 90.85
C LYS A 38 -23.24 -6.52 90.44
N ASN A 39 -22.30 -7.41 90.07
CA ASN A 39 -21.86 -8.61 90.81
C ASN A 39 -22.83 -9.24 91.82
N ILE A 40 -22.91 -10.57 91.81
CA ILE A 40 -22.31 -11.44 92.84
C ILE A 40 -22.52 -12.92 92.43
N ASN A 41 -21.41 -13.66 92.41
CA ASN A 41 -21.35 -15.13 92.41
C ASN A 41 -21.96 -15.69 93.70
N VAL A 42 -22.29 -16.97 93.72
CA VAL A 42 -21.80 -17.95 94.73
C VAL A 42 -22.70 -19.19 94.70
N ALA A 43 -22.05 -20.34 94.55
CA ALA A 43 -22.61 -21.66 94.77
C ALA A 43 -22.98 -21.84 96.26
N SER A 44 -24.10 -22.49 96.57
CA SER A 44 -24.37 -22.89 97.94
C SER A 44 -25.13 -24.20 98.02
N THR A 45 -24.50 -25.09 98.76
CA THR A 45 -24.91 -26.39 99.25
C THR A 45 -26.14 -26.28 100.15
N VAL A 46 -26.98 -27.31 100.06
CA VAL A 46 -28.11 -27.66 100.93
C VAL A 46 -27.71 -27.63 102.41
N THR A 47 -28.57 -27.11 103.31
CA THR A 47 -29.17 -27.84 104.46
C THR A 47 -30.17 -26.95 105.24
N SER A 48 -31.22 -27.62 105.72
CA SER A 48 -32.50 -27.24 106.34
C SER A 48 -32.55 -26.19 107.47
N ARG A 49 -33.71 -25.50 107.57
CA ARG A 49 -34.55 -25.46 108.80
C ARG A 49 -36.01 -25.03 108.53
N SER A 50 -36.93 -25.89 109.01
CA SER A 50 -38.34 -25.72 109.45
C SER A 50 -39.13 -24.47 109.00
N LEU A 51 -40.19 -24.60 108.19
CA LEU A 51 -41.57 -25.06 108.50
C LEU A 51 -42.49 -24.01 109.14
N GLN A 52 -43.59 -23.76 108.41
CA GLN A 52 -44.93 -23.32 108.83
C GLN A 52 -45.08 -21.82 109.13
N SER A 53 -46.08 -21.09 108.65
CA SER A 53 -47.45 -21.38 108.20
C SER A 53 -47.93 -20.17 107.32
N ALA A 54 -49.01 -20.10 106.57
CA ALA A 54 -50.21 -20.90 106.40
C ALA A 54 -50.86 -20.55 105.03
N GLN A 55 -51.30 -21.60 104.32
CA GLN A 55 -52.55 -21.71 103.54
C GLN A 55 -53.06 -20.52 102.67
N LYS A 56 -52.94 -20.69 101.33
CA LYS A 56 -53.99 -20.58 100.28
C LYS A 56 -53.39 -20.11 98.93
N LEU A 57 -52.80 -21.03 98.15
CA LEU A 57 -52.29 -20.75 96.79
C LEU A 57 -52.48 -22.01 95.93
N SER A 58 -53.58 -22.09 95.18
CA SER A 58 -53.86 -23.22 94.30
C SER A 58 -54.53 -22.81 92.98
N THR A 59 -55.25 -21.68 92.91
CA THR A 59 -56.01 -21.31 91.69
C THR A 59 -55.27 -20.34 90.76
N LEU A 60 -54.53 -19.35 91.27
CA LEU A 60 -53.82 -18.36 90.45
C LEU A 60 -52.62 -18.93 89.67
N LEU A 61 -51.94 -19.94 90.23
CA LEU A 61 -50.85 -20.65 89.55
C LEU A 61 -51.36 -21.48 88.37
N ILE A 62 -52.54 -22.09 88.49
CA ILE A 62 -53.14 -22.89 87.42
C ILE A 62 -53.60 -21.98 86.27
N SER A 63 -54.24 -20.84 86.55
CA SER A 63 -54.64 -19.89 85.49
C SER A 63 -53.44 -19.30 84.74
N ALA A 64 -52.33 -19.00 85.43
CA ALA A 64 -51.11 -18.53 84.78
C ALA A 64 -50.49 -19.58 83.86
N ILE A 65 -50.46 -20.85 84.28
CA ILE A 65 -49.95 -21.96 83.46
C ILE A 65 -50.85 -22.20 82.24
N VAL A 66 -52.17 -22.11 82.38
CA VAL A 66 -53.12 -22.25 81.25
C VAL A 66 -52.95 -21.11 80.23
N ILE A 67 -52.75 -19.87 80.67
CA ILE A 67 -52.51 -18.73 79.77
C ILE A 67 -51.16 -18.88 79.05
N VAL A 68 -50.10 -19.28 79.76
CA VAL A 68 -48.78 -19.49 79.15
C VAL A 68 -48.80 -20.65 78.15
N THR A 69 -49.52 -21.74 78.44
CA THR A 69 -49.65 -22.86 77.49
C THR A 69 -50.46 -22.48 76.26
N LEU A 70 -51.53 -21.69 76.40
CA LEU A 70 -52.27 -21.15 75.24
C LEU A 70 -51.43 -20.19 74.39
N LEU A 71 -50.61 -19.34 75.01
CA LEU A 71 -49.67 -18.48 74.29
C LEU A 71 -48.57 -19.27 73.57
N LEU A 72 -48.10 -20.37 74.15
CA LEU A 72 -47.15 -21.28 73.51
C LEU A 72 -47.77 -22.06 72.35
N LEU A 73 -49.04 -22.44 72.44
CA LEU A 73 -49.75 -23.06 71.33
C LEU A 73 -50.02 -22.07 70.19
N ALA A 74 -50.43 -20.84 70.52
CA ALA A 74 -50.62 -19.77 69.53
C ALA A 74 -49.31 -19.35 68.86
N SER A 75 -48.20 -19.28 69.62
CA SER A 75 -46.87 -19.00 69.05
C SER A 75 -46.34 -20.16 68.22
N GLY A 76 -46.62 -21.42 68.61
CA GLY A 76 -46.30 -22.62 67.83
C GLY A 76 -47.03 -22.67 66.49
N VAL A 77 -48.34 -22.40 66.46
CA VAL A 77 -49.13 -22.32 65.21
C VAL A 77 -48.67 -21.15 64.34
N SER A 78 -48.37 -19.99 64.92
CA SER A 78 -47.85 -18.84 64.18
C SER A 78 -46.46 -19.12 63.58
N LEU A 79 -45.60 -19.82 64.30
CA LEU A 79 -44.28 -20.24 63.81
C LEU A 79 -44.41 -21.29 62.69
N MET A 80 -45.34 -22.25 62.82
CA MET A 80 -45.62 -23.24 61.76
C MET A 80 -46.19 -22.58 60.49
N TYR A 81 -47.09 -21.60 60.62
CA TYR A 81 -47.62 -20.84 59.48
C TYR A 81 -46.54 -19.98 58.81
N TYR A 82 -45.70 -19.33 59.62
CA TYR A 82 -44.57 -18.55 59.11
C TYR A 82 -43.54 -19.44 58.40
N ALA A 83 -43.12 -20.55 59.02
CA ALA A 83 -42.12 -21.46 58.45
C ALA A 83 -42.65 -22.28 57.27
N GLY A 84 -43.93 -22.67 57.28
CA GLY A 84 -44.53 -23.53 56.25
C GLY A 84 -45.05 -22.79 55.03
N ILE A 85 -45.48 -21.52 55.16
CA ILE A 85 -46.16 -20.80 54.08
C ILE A 85 -45.45 -19.47 53.75
N ILE A 86 -45.22 -18.59 54.71
CA ILE A 86 -44.69 -17.24 54.43
C ILE A 86 -43.21 -17.27 54.05
N HIS A 87 -42.37 -17.95 54.82
CA HIS A 87 -40.94 -18.02 54.55
C HIS A 87 -40.60 -18.67 53.19
N PRO A 88 -41.16 -19.84 52.82
CA PRO A 88 -40.89 -20.43 51.51
C PRO A 88 -41.44 -19.61 50.33
N THR A 89 -42.58 -18.93 50.48
CA THR A 89 -43.09 -18.03 49.43
C THR A 89 -42.22 -16.78 49.25
N GLN A 90 -41.68 -16.22 50.34
CA GLN A 90 -40.68 -15.15 50.27
C GLN A 90 -39.40 -15.60 49.56
N LEU A 91 -38.89 -16.79 49.90
CA LEU A 91 -37.72 -17.37 49.24
C LEU A 91 -38.00 -17.64 47.75
N HIS A 92 -39.18 -18.13 47.38
CA HIS A 92 -39.55 -18.36 45.98
C HIS A 92 -39.69 -17.07 45.18
N ASN A 93 -40.28 -16.02 45.77
CA ASN A 93 -40.39 -14.71 45.14
C ASN A 93 -39.01 -14.07 44.94
N GLN A 94 -38.12 -14.18 45.93
CA GLN A 94 -36.73 -13.72 45.81
C GLN A 94 -35.92 -14.53 44.79
N ALA A 95 -36.07 -15.86 44.77
CA ALA A 95 -35.43 -16.73 43.80
C ALA A 95 -35.91 -16.43 42.36
N THR A 96 -37.22 -16.20 42.17
CA THR A 96 -37.81 -15.85 40.88
C THR A 96 -37.36 -14.48 40.40
N ALA A 97 -37.35 -13.47 41.28
CA ALA A 97 -36.84 -12.14 40.95
C ALA A 97 -35.36 -12.20 40.55
N THR A 98 -34.54 -12.98 41.27
CA THR A 98 -33.11 -13.18 40.95
C THR A 98 -32.92 -13.91 39.62
N ALA A 99 -33.71 -14.96 39.35
CA ALA A 99 -33.67 -15.69 38.09
C ALA A 99 -34.08 -14.82 36.89
N GLN A 100 -35.08 -13.95 37.04
CA GLN A 100 -35.49 -13.00 36.01
C GLN A 100 -34.40 -11.95 35.73
N VAL A 101 -33.74 -11.43 36.78
CA VAL A 101 -32.61 -10.49 36.62
C VAL A 101 -31.46 -11.15 35.86
N LEU A 102 -31.08 -12.38 36.21
CA LEU A 102 -30.03 -13.12 35.51
C LEU A 102 -30.39 -13.45 34.06
N GLN A 103 -31.65 -13.82 33.79
CA GLN A 103 -32.13 -14.08 32.43
C GLN A 103 -32.13 -12.80 31.59
N ASN A 104 -32.59 -11.68 32.14
CA ASN A 104 -32.58 -10.39 31.46
C ASN A 104 -31.15 -9.91 31.22
N ALA A 105 -30.27 -10.03 32.20
CA ALA A 105 -28.84 -9.73 32.04
C ALA A 105 -28.22 -10.59 30.92
N SER A 106 -28.51 -11.89 30.86
CA SER A 106 -28.06 -12.77 29.79
C SER A 106 -28.62 -12.38 28.42
N ARG A 107 -29.91 -12.00 28.32
CA ARG A 107 -30.49 -11.52 27.05
C ARG A 107 -29.84 -10.21 26.60
N HIS A 108 -29.58 -9.29 27.54
CA HIS A 108 -28.91 -8.03 27.25
C HIS A 108 -27.46 -8.23 26.80
N THR A 109 -26.69 -9.10 27.44
CA THR A 109 -25.31 -9.39 27.02
C THR A 109 -25.27 -10.06 25.65
N THR A 110 -26.16 -11.03 25.38
CA THR A 110 -26.28 -11.68 24.06
C THR A 110 -26.68 -10.68 22.97
N ALA A 111 -27.69 -9.83 23.20
CA ALA A 111 -28.11 -8.81 22.24
C ALA A 111 -27.00 -7.79 21.95
N THR A 112 -26.25 -7.38 22.98
CA THR A 112 -25.11 -6.46 22.85
C THR A 112 -23.97 -7.10 22.05
N ALA A 113 -23.64 -8.37 22.33
CA ALA A 113 -22.63 -9.12 21.58
C ALA A 113 -23.01 -9.26 20.09
N HIS A 114 -24.28 -9.57 19.78
CA HIS A 114 -24.76 -9.62 18.39
C HIS A 114 -24.74 -8.25 17.70
N ALA A 115 -25.08 -7.17 18.41
CA ALA A 115 -25.00 -5.81 17.87
C ALA A 115 -23.54 -5.42 17.54
N HIS A 116 -22.59 -5.71 18.44
CA HIS A 116 -21.16 -5.49 18.20
C HIS A 116 -20.65 -6.33 17.03
N ALA A 117 -20.95 -7.64 16.98
CA ALA A 117 -20.54 -8.50 15.87
C ALA A 117 -21.11 -8.05 14.52
N THR A 118 -22.36 -7.55 14.50
CA THR A 118 -22.96 -7.00 13.28
C THR A 118 -22.29 -5.69 12.87
N ALA A 119 -21.97 -4.81 13.83
CA ALA A 119 -21.28 -3.56 13.56
C ALA A 119 -19.86 -3.79 13.02
N THR A 120 -19.11 -4.74 13.58
CA THR A 120 -17.75 -5.07 13.10
C THR A 120 -17.77 -5.66 11.70
N VAL A 121 -18.72 -6.54 11.37
CA VAL A 121 -18.87 -7.08 10.00
C VAL A 121 -19.27 -5.99 9.01
N ARG A 122 -20.13 -5.04 9.40
CA ARG A 122 -20.48 -3.89 8.55
C ARG A 122 -19.28 -2.97 8.31
N ALA A 123 -18.48 -2.71 9.35
CA ALA A 123 -17.24 -1.94 9.23
C ALA A 123 -16.23 -2.63 8.29
N ASP A 124 -15.96 -3.93 8.47
CA ASP A 124 -15.05 -4.70 7.60
C ASP A 124 -15.53 -4.70 6.14
N LYS A 125 -16.83 -4.85 5.90
CA LYS A 125 -17.41 -4.74 4.54
C LYS A 125 -17.26 -3.34 3.95
N ALA A 126 -17.44 -2.30 4.77
CA ALA A 126 -17.27 -0.92 4.33
C ALA A 126 -15.80 -0.63 3.98
N ASP A 127 -14.85 -1.10 4.80
CA ASP A 127 -13.42 -0.93 4.58
C ASP A 127 -12.96 -1.65 3.31
N LYS A 128 -13.38 -2.90 3.10
CA LYS A 128 -13.11 -3.65 1.86
C LYS A 128 -13.69 -2.97 0.62
N LYS A 129 -14.91 -2.44 0.73
CA LYS A 129 -15.53 -1.68 -0.37
C LYS A 129 -14.75 -0.39 -0.66
N ALA A 130 -14.34 0.35 0.37
CA ALA A 130 -13.53 1.55 0.21
C ALA A 130 -12.19 1.25 -0.46
N ALA A 131 -11.49 0.20 -0.02
CA ALA A 131 -10.24 -0.24 -0.63
C ALA A 131 -10.41 -0.63 -2.12
N ALA A 132 -11.49 -1.34 -2.45
CA ALA A 132 -11.79 -1.70 -3.84
C ALA A 132 -12.08 -0.47 -4.72
N ILE A 133 -12.79 0.53 -4.19
CA ILE A 133 -13.05 1.79 -4.91
C ILE A 133 -11.74 2.54 -5.17
N VAL A 134 -10.87 2.67 -4.16
CA VAL A 134 -9.56 3.32 -4.30
C VAL A 134 -8.70 2.60 -5.34
N ALA A 135 -8.64 1.27 -5.31
CA ALA A 135 -7.90 0.48 -6.29
C ALA A 135 -8.46 0.63 -7.72
N ALA A 136 -9.78 0.66 -7.86
CA ALA A 136 -10.45 0.88 -9.15
C ALA A 136 -10.17 2.28 -9.70
N GLN A 137 -10.22 3.32 -8.85
CA GLN A 137 -9.89 4.69 -9.21
C GLN A 137 -8.43 4.84 -9.63
N ALA A 138 -7.48 4.27 -8.87
CA ALA A 138 -6.07 4.27 -9.23
C ALA A 138 -5.84 3.59 -10.60
N THR A 139 -6.49 2.45 -10.84
CA THR A 139 -6.40 1.75 -12.13
C THR A 139 -6.98 2.58 -13.28
N ALA A 140 -8.12 3.25 -13.05
CA ALA A 140 -8.74 4.11 -14.05
C ALA A 140 -7.85 5.32 -14.41
N GLN A 141 -7.20 5.93 -13.41
CA GLN A 141 -6.24 7.03 -13.61
C GLN A 141 -5.03 6.59 -14.44
N VAL A 142 -4.44 5.42 -14.13
CA VAL A 142 -3.31 4.89 -14.91
C VAL A 142 -3.73 4.59 -16.36
N LYS A 143 -4.90 3.99 -16.57
CA LYS A 143 -5.43 3.73 -17.93
C LYS A 143 -5.67 5.03 -18.71
N ALA A 144 -6.24 6.05 -18.07
CA ALA A 144 -6.47 7.34 -18.70
C ALA A 144 -5.14 8.04 -19.06
N ALA A 145 -4.13 7.97 -18.20
CA ALA A 145 -2.80 8.50 -18.47
C ALA A 145 -2.13 7.81 -19.66
N ILE A 146 -2.16 6.47 -19.72
CA ILE A 146 -1.63 5.71 -20.87
C ILE A 146 -2.38 6.06 -22.16
N ALA A 147 -3.71 6.15 -22.11
CA ALA A 147 -4.53 6.54 -23.26
C ALA A 147 -4.19 7.95 -23.75
N MET A 148 -3.92 8.90 -22.85
CA MET A 148 -3.49 10.25 -23.21
C MET A 148 -2.15 10.24 -23.98
N GLN A 149 -1.17 9.46 -23.51
CA GLN A 149 0.11 9.34 -24.22
C GLN A 149 -0.06 8.65 -25.57
N GLN A 150 -0.91 7.63 -25.67
CA GLN A 150 -1.21 7.00 -26.96
C GLN A 150 -1.92 7.95 -27.94
N ASN A 151 -2.82 8.80 -27.44
CA ASN A 151 -3.43 9.85 -28.24
C ASN A 151 -2.40 10.91 -28.70
N MET A 152 -1.33 11.14 -27.95
CA MET A 152 -0.23 12.01 -28.39
C MET A 152 0.49 11.41 -29.59
N TYR A 153 0.80 10.11 -29.57
CA TYR A 153 1.34 9.41 -30.74
C TYR A 153 0.40 9.53 -31.95
N ALA A 154 -0.87 9.14 -31.80
CA ALA A 154 -1.82 9.14 -32.90
C ALA A 154 -2.01 10.53 -33.54
N ARG A 155 -2.06 11.60 -32.74
CA ARG A 155 -2.18 12.98 -33.26
C ARG A 155 -0.91 13.44 -33.95
N SER A 156 0.27 13.14 -33.37
CA SER A 156 1.55 13.62 -33.90
C SER A 156 1.99 12.91 -35.18
N THR A 157 1.46 11.70 -35.42
CA THR A 157 1.69 10.93 -36.66
C THR A 157 0.47 10.91 -37.58
N SER A 158 -0.53 11.77 -37.32
CA SER A 158 -1.70 11.89 -38.18
C SER A 158 -1.39 12.66 -39.47
N GLY A 159 -2.09 12.31 -40.55
CA GLY A 159 -1.92 12.97 -41.85
C GLY A 159 -0.65 12.55 -42.61
N LYS A 160 -0.39 13.24 -43.71
CA LYS A 160 0.75 12.95 -44.60
C LYS A 160 2.06 13.42 -43.94
N PRO A 161 3.10 12.57 -43.86
CA PRO A 161 4.42 13.00 -43.40
C PRO A 161 4.94 14.17 -44.24
N ALA A 162 5.59 15.12 -43.58
CA ALA A 162 6.31 16.21 -44.25
C ALA A 162 7.51 15.69 -45.04
N PHE A 163 8.14 14.62 -44.55
CA PHE A 163 9.20 13.90 -45.24
C PHE A 163 8.99 12.39 -45.05
N SER A 164 9.19 11.62 -46.12
CA SER A 164 9.17 10.17 -46.06
C SER A 164 10.21 9.61 -47.01
N SER A 165 11.06 8.72 -46.51
CA SER A 165 12.09 8.05 -47.29
C SER A 165 12.07 6.55 -46.97
N PRO A 166 12.11 5.68 -47.98
CA PRO A 166 12.21 4.26 -47.73
C PRO A 166 13.62 3.87 -47.23
N LEU A 167 14.62 4.75 -47.40
CA LEU A 167 16.04 4.59 -47.01
C LEU A 167 16.73 3.38 -47.64
N PHE A 168 16.50 3.06 -48.92
CA PHE A 168 17.34 2.07 -49.63
C PHE A 168 18.29 2.68 -50.68
N PHE A 169 18.23 4.00 -50.83
CA PHE A 169 19.05 4.81 -51.72
C PHE A 169 18.91 6.26 -51.27
N GLU A 170 19.88 7.08 -51.65
CA GLU A 170 19.75 8.52 -51.52
C GLU A 170 18.67 9.00 -52.50
N SER A 171 17.59 9.56 -51.98
CA SER A 171 16.56 10.17 -52.83
C SER A 171 17.08 11.50 -53.34
N GLY A 172 17.83 11.50 -54.45
CA GLY A 172 18.11 12.70 -55.21
C GLY A 172 17.01 12.94 -56.24
N THR A 173 16.32 14.09 -56.17
CA THR A 173 16.08 15.03 -57.28
C THR A 173 15.34 16.30 -56.80
N ASP A 174 16.13 17.34 -56.54
CA ASP A 174 15.85 18.74 -56.94
C ASP A 174 14.78 19.53 -56.16
N LYS A 175 14.33 19.09 -54.98
CA LYS A 175 13.26 19.82 -54.25
C LYS A 175 13.53 20.00 -52.75
N GLU A 176 13.08 21.15 -52.23
CA GLU A 176 13.07 21.45 -50.80
C GLU A 176 12.54 20.27 -49.97
N GLY A 177 13.38 19.70 -49.10
CA GLY A 177 13.01 18.58 -48.24
C GLY A 177 13.83 17.29 -48.43
N GLU A 178 14.93 17.30 -49.17
CA GLU A 178 15.84 16.16 -49.29
C GLU A 178 16.84 16.10 -48.12
N ALA A 179 17.10 14.88 -47.65
CA ALA A 179 18.07 14.55 -46.62
C ALA A 179 19.36 14.11 -47.30
N ASP A 180 20.42 14.89 -47.16
CA ASP A 180 21.77 14.56 -47.61
C ASP A 180 22.41 13.63 -46.57
N TRP A 181 22.25 12.32 -46.76
CA TRP A 181 22.71 11.33 -45.79
C TRP A 181 24.21 11.16 -45.88
N ASP A 182 24.88 11.13 -44.74
CA ASP A 182 26.28 10.72 -44.65
C ASP A 182 26.46 9.30 -45.21
N ILE A 183 27.28 9.18 -46.24
CA ILE A 183 27.73 7.91 -46.82
C ILE A 183 29.25 7.91 -46.82
N TYR A 184 29.83 7.10 -45.94
CA TYR A 184 31.27 7.04 -45.75
C TYR A 184 31.68 5.67 -45.21
N PRO A 185 32.88 5.16 -45.56
CA PRO A 185 33.47 4.00 -44.92
C PRO A 185 34.26 4.41 -43.66
N THR A 186 34.21 3.58 -42.62
CA THR A 186 35.15 3.65 -41.49
C THR A 186 36.37 2.76 -41.75
N LYS A 187 37.48 2.98 -41.02
CA LYS A 187 38.74 2.23 -41.21
C LYS A 187 38.63 0.73 -40.93
N ASP A 188 37.67 0.35 -40.10
CA ASP A 188 37.36 -1.03 -39.71
C ASP A 188 36.44 -1.74 -40.74
N GLY A 189 36.08 -1.08 -41.84
CA GLY A 189 35.22 -1.62 -42.89
C GLY A 189 33.71 -1.41 -42.64
N GLY A 190 33.34 -0.71 -41.57
CA GLY A 190 31.96 -0.26 -41.34
C GLY A 190 31.65 1.08 -42.01
N GLY A 191 30.79 1.86 -41.38
CA GLY A 191 30.38 3.19 -41.79
C GLY A 191 28.90 3.26 -42.17
N CYS A 192 28.57 4.15 -43.10
CA CYS A 192 27.22 4.42 -43.56
C CYS A 192 27.08 4.08 -45.03
N ALA A 193 26.14 3.20 -45.38
CA ALA A 193 25.90 2.79 -46.76
C ALA A 193 24.47 2.33 -47.01
N PHE A 194 23.94 2.62 -48.21
CA PHE A 194 22.70 2.02 -48.67
C PHE A 194 22.97 0.62 -49.22
N THR A 195 22.40 -0.41 -48.60
CA THR A 195 22.54 -1.81 -49.02
C THR A 195 21.37 -2.63 -48.50
N GLY A 196 21.05 -3.76 -49.16
CA GLY A 196 20.02 -4.68 -48.65
C GLY A 196 18.63 -4.06 -48.47
N ASN A 197 18.27 -3.04 -49.26
CA ASN A 197 17.05 -2.24 -49.13
C ASN A 197 16.92 -1.45 -47.81
N ALA A 198 18.05 -1.04 -47.23
CA ALA A 198 18.10 -0.23 -46.03
C ALA A 198 19.33 0.70 -46.02
N LEU A 199 19.31 1.69 -45.14
CA LEU A 199 20.49 2.44 -44.75
C LEU A 199 21.13 1.65 -43.61
N HIS A 200 22.36 1.23 -43.80
CA HIS A 200 23.13 0.54 -42.79
C HIS A 200 24.05 1.54 -42.09
N SER A 201 24.02 1.51 -40.76
CA SER A 201 25.07 2.06 -39.91
C SER A 201 25.82 0.87 -39.31
N SER A 202 27.13 0.85 -39.46
CA SER A 202 27.97 -0.24 -38.99
C SER A 202 29.27 0.24 -38.40
N VAL A 203 29.77 -0.47 -37.38
CA VAL A 203 31.03 -0.18 -36.70
C VAL A 203 31.57 -1.49 -36.14
N PHE A 204 32.87 -1.74 -36.34
CA PHE A 204 33.57 -2.96 -35.93
C PHE A 204 34.77 -2.66 -35.03
N GLN A 205 34.81 -1.44 -34.49
CA GLN A 205 35.75 -1.00 -33.47
C GLN A 205 35.05 -0.86 -32.12
N ALA A 206 35.51 -1.62 -31.13
CA ALA A 206 34.96 -1.61 -29.79
C ALA A 206 34.97 -0.20 -29.15
N ASN A 207 33.87 0.12 -28.46
CA ASN A 207 33.61 1.42 -27.82
C ASN A 207 33.53 2.60 -28.80
N TYR A 208 33.13 2.33 -30.05
CA TYR A 208 32.94 3.34 -31.08
C TYR A 208 31.51 3.34 -31.62
N TYR A 209 31.13 4.40 -32.31
CA TYR A 209 29.83 4.51 -32.96
C TYR A 209 29.97 5.15 -34.33
N ALA A 210 29.06 4.80 -35.24
CA ALA A 210 29.02 5.35 -36.60
C ALA A 210 27.72 6.16 -36.79
N PRO A 211 27.75 7.50 -36.68
CA PRO A 211 26.57 8.32 -36.96
C PRO A 211 26.37 8.46 -38.48
N CYS A 212 25.18 8.18 -38.98
CA CYS A 212 24.77 8.51 -40.35
C CYS A 212 23.77 9.67 -40.25
N ILE A 213 24.21 10.91 -40.48
CA ILE A 213 23.38 12.11 -40.32
C ILE A 213 22.78 12.51 -41.65
N ALA A 214 21.52 12.92 -41.62
CA ALA A 214 20.82 13.53 -42.73
C ALA A 214 21.01 15.06 -42.67
N HIS A 215 22.01 15.56 -43.39
CA HIS A 215 22.25 16.98 -43.58
C HIS A 215 21.13 17.62 -44.43
N GLY A 216 21.04 18.95 -44.38
CA GLY A 216 19.99 19.70 -45.08
C GLY A 216 18.62 19.74 -44.39
N LEU A 217 18.40 18.89 -43.37
CA LEU A 217 17.20 18.93 -42.53
C LEU A 217 17.49 19.64 -41.20
N ARG A 218 16.73 20.69 -40.90
CA ARG A 218 16.73 21.32 -39.57
C ARG A 218 15.32 21.35 -38.99
N ILE A 219 15.10 20.54 -37.96
CA ILE A 219 13.77 20.34 -37.36
C ILE A 219 13.75 20.72 -35.89
N HIS A 220 12.65 21.34 -35.46
CA HIS A 220 12.43 21.81 -34.08
C HIS A 220 11.43 20.91 -33.34
N ASN A 221 10.15 21.07 -33.67
CA ASN A 221 9.05 20.25 -33.20
C ASN A 221 8.68 19.23 -34.28
N PHE A 222 8.74 17.96 -33.94
CA PHE A 222 8.52 16.90 -34.92
C PHE A 222 8.08 15.60 -34.27
N ALA A 223 7.46 14.74 -35.08
CA ALA A 223 7.41 13.30 -34.85
C ALA A 223 8.28 12.62 -35.92
N LEU A 224 9.13 11.70 -35.51
CA LEU A 224 9.93 10.84 -36.38
C LEU A 224 9.56 9.39 -36.09
N GLU A 225 9.26 8.61 -37.12
CA GLU A 225 9.06 7.17 -37.06
C GLU A 225 10.00 6.49 -38.05
N ILE A 226 10.69 5.43 -37.60
CA ILE A 226 11.57 4.64 -38.45
C ILE A 226 11.54 3.18 -38.00
N GLN A 227 11.74 2.25 -38.93
CA GLN A 227 11.96 0.86 -38.58
C GLN A 227 13.47 0.59 -38.50
N MET A 228 13.90 -0.06 -37.43
CA MET A 228 15.28 -0.47 -37.22
C MET A 228 15.38 -1.96 -36.89
N ALA A 229 16.44 -2.60 -37.35
CA ALA A 229 16.81 -3.96 -36.96
C ALA A 229 18.32 -4.03 -36.71
N ILE A 230 18.71 -4.47 -35.51
CA ILE A 230 20.13 -4.75 -35.20
C ILE A 230 20.44 -6.11 -35.81
N LEU A 231 21.18 -6.14 -36.92
CA LEU A 231 21.50 -7.37 -37.66
C LEU A 231 22.64 -8.13 -36.98
N LYS A 232 23.64 -7.40 -36.51
CA LYS A 232 24.79 -7.90 -35.75
C LYS A 232 25.08 -6.94 -34.60
N GLY A 233 25.60 -7.46 -33.48
CA GLY A 233 26.00 -6.65 -32.32
C GLY A 233 24.85 -6.35 -31.38
N GLU A 234 24.98 -5.28 -30.60
CA GLU A 234 24.19 -5.10 -29.38
C GLU A 234 23.29 -3.87 -29.36
N GLU A 235 23.70 -2.76 -29.98
CA GLU A 235 23.09 -1.46 -29.73
C GLU A 235 23.03 -0.57 -30.98
N GLY A 236 21.84 -0.04 -31.27
CA GLY A 236 21.62 0.90 -32.36
C GLY A 236 20.58 1.95 -31.98
N GLY A 237 20.40 2.97 -32.81
CA GLY A 237 19.41 3.98 -32.49
C GLY A 237 19.22 5.07 -33.52
N VAL A 238 18.37 6.02 -33.15
CA VAL A 238 18.07 7.22 -33.93
C VAL A 238 18.70 8.43 -33.27
N ILE A 239 19.30 9.29 -34.08
CA ILE A 239 19.85 10.60 -33.71
C ILE A 239 18.82 11.67 -34.04
N PHE A 240 18.70 12.68 -33.18
CA PHE A 240 17.87 13.84 -33.47
C PHE A 240 18.37 15.11 -32.78
N ARG A 241 18.02 16.24 -33.39
CA ARG A 241 18.50 17.58 -33.02
C ARG A 241 20.04 17.65 -33.00
N SER A 242 20.67 16.96 -33.96
CA SER A 242 22.12 17.02 -34.14
C SER A 242 22.57 18.38 -34.65
N ASN A 243 23.70 18.88 -34.14
CA ASN A 243 24.35 20.06 -34.70
C ASN A 243 25.19 19.68 -35.95
N ALA A 244 25.76 20.69 -36.62
CA ALA A 244 26.48 20.53 -37.89
C ALA A 244 27.84 19.80 -37.79
N HIS A 245 28.20 19.23 -36.63
CA HIS A 245 29.49 18.55 -36.41
C HIS A 245 29.32 17.15 -35.82
N ASP A 246 28.10 16.61 -35.82
CA ASP A 246 27.75 15.22 -35.47
C ASP A 246 28.25 14.75 -34.10
N LYS A 247 28.44 15.71 -33.21
CA LYS A 247 29.04 15.52 -31.87
C LYS A 247 28.12 15.95 -30.73
N ASN A 248 27.10 16.75 -31.04
CA ASN A 248 26.11 17.22 -30.09
C ASN A 248 24.72 16.81 -30.55
N PHE A 249 24.09 15.86 -29.87
CA PHE A 249 22.78 15.35 -30.26
C PHE A 249 22.07 14.61 -29.11
N TYR A 250 20.76 14.41 -29.27
CA TYR A 250 20.06 13.36 -28.53
C TYR A 250 20.03 12.08 -29.37
N SER A 251 19.98 10.94 -28.69
CA SER A 251 19.76 9.65 -29.33
C SER A 251 18.81 8.77 -28.53
N LEU A 252 17.85 8.15 -29.21
CA LEU A 252 17.06 7.05 -28.65
C LEU A 252 17.69 5.74 -29.13
N ARG A 253 18.24 4.97 -28.19
CA ARG A 253 19.01 3.76 -28.42
C ARG A 253 18.25 2.55 -27.92
N LEU A 254 18.33 1.46 -28.66
CA LEU A 254 17.76 0.16 -28.32
C LEU A 254 18.88 -0.87 -28.26
N LYS A 255 18.79 -1.77 -27.29
CA LYS A 255 19.63 -2.96 -27.18
C LYS A 255 18.88 -4.23 -27.52
N THR A 256 19.60 -5.24 -27.98
CA THR A 256 19.05 -6.56 -28.33
C THR A 256 18.44 -7.29 -27.13
N ASP A 257 18.77 -6.92 -25.89
CA ASP A 257 18.22 -7.51 -24.66
C ASP A 257 16.90 -6.85 -24.17
N GLY A 258 16.44 -5.82 -24.89
CA GLY A 258 15.22 -5.06 -24.60
C GLY A 258 15.40 -3.86 -23.68
N ILE A 259 16.65 -3.40 -23.47
CA ILE A 259 16.91 -2.08 -22.88
C ILE A 259 16.74 -0.99 -23.93
N TYR A 260 16.19 0.16 -23.53
CA TYR A 260 16.23 1.39 -24.32
C TYR A 260 16.75 2.54 -23.48
N ALA A 261 17.36 3.52 -24.14
CA ALA A 261 17.88 4.70 -23.49
C ALA A 261 17.69 5.96 -24.33
N LEU A 262 17.33 7.06 -23.67
CA LEU A 262 17.44 8.40 -24.24
C LEU A 262 18.73 9.01 -23.72
N ILE A 263 19.68 9.25 -24.62
CA ILE A 263 21.01 9.72 -24.30
C ILE A 263 21.22 11.12 -24.88
N LEU A 264 21.67 12.05 -24.05
CA LEU A 264 22.22 13.33 -24.44
C LEU A 264 23.73 13.17 -24.66
N THR A 265 24.22 13.46 -25.86
CA THR A 265 25.66 13.39 -26.23
C THR A 265 26.17 14.79 -26.47
N ARG A 266 27.31 15.13 -25.86
CA ARG A 266 28.01 16.41 -26.00
C ARG A 266 29.34 16.23 -26.73
N ASP A 267 29.86 17.32 -27.27
CA ASP A 267 31.08 17.36 -28.09
C ASP A 267 32.38 17.01 -27.37
N ASP A 268 32.39 17.12 -26.05
CA ASP A 268 33.43 16.60 -25.17
C ASP A 268 33.44 15.07 -25.04
N GLY A 269 32.52 14.39 -25.73
CA GLY A 269 32.36 12.93 -25.70
C GLY A 269 31.55 12.43 -24.50
N HIS A 270 31.11 13.31 -23.59
CA HIS A 270 30.27 12.90 -22.47
C HIS A 270 28.87 12.54 -22.94
N THR A 271 28.38 11.41 -22.41
CA THR A 271 27.01 10.95 -22.62
C THR A 271 26.27 10.95 -21.29
N THR A 272 25.06 11.50 -21.28
CA THR A 272 24.18 11.54 -20.10
C THR A 272 22.89 10.78 -20.41
N PRO A 273 22.57 9.70 -19.69
CA PRO A 273 21.27 9.05 -19.82
C PRO A 273 20.20 9.94 -19.18
N LEU A 274 19.21 10.33 -19.98
CA LEU A 274 17.98 10.99 -19.50
C LEU A 274 16.92 9.95 -19.12
N ILE A 275 16.91 8.82 -19.85
CA ILE A 275 16.11 7.63 -19.57
C ILE A 275 17.00 6.42 -19.83
N TYR A 276 16.95 5.41 -18.97
CA TYR A 276 17.61 4.12 -19.16
C TYR A 276 16.76 3.04 -18.50
N GLU A 277 16.02 2.28 -19.30
CA GLU A 277 14.97 1.39 -18.79
C GLU A 277 14.87 0.12 -19.64
N LYS A 278 14.18 -0.89 -19.12
CA LYS A 278 13.89 -2.15 -19.83
C LYS A 278 12.42 -2.25 -20.17
N SER A 279 12.10 -2.72 -21.37
CA SER A 279 10.71 -2.82 -21.83
C SER A 279 10.39 -4.18 -22.46
N PRO A 280 9.24 -4.80 -22.13
CA PRO A 280 8.79 -6.02 -22.79
C PRO A 280 8.24 -5.78 -24.21
N PHE A 281 7.99 -4.53 -24.58
CA PHE A 281 7.45 -4.17 -25.90
C PHE A 281 8.52 -4.15 -27.00
N ILE A 282 9.80 -4.27 -26.65
CA ILE A 282 10.91 -4.36 -27.60
C ILE A 282 11.07 -5.82 -28.04
N LYS A 283 11.06 -6.06 -29.34
CA LYS A 283 11.40 -7.38 -29.90
C LYS A 283 12.90 -7.59 -29.75
N LYS A 284 13.28 -8.59 -28.98
CA LYS A 284 14.65 -8.87 -28.54
C LYS A 284 15.40 -9.77 -29.52
N GLY A 285 16.71 -9.67 -29.52
CA GLY A 285 17.61 -10.47 -30.36
C GLY A 285 17.87 -9.83 -31.72
N ASN A 286 18.92 -10.30 -32.36
CA ASN A 286 19.36 -9.80 -33.65
C ASN A 286 18.36 -10.16 -34.76
N GLY A 287 18.28 -9.30 -35.78
CA GLY A 287 17.36 -9.42 -36.90
C GLY A 287 15.90 -9.05 -36.57
N GLN A 288 15.57 -8.74 -35.32
CA GLN A 288 14.20 -8.34 -34.97
C GLN A 288 13.94 -6.86 -35.33
N ALA A 289 12.96 -6.65 -36.20
CA ALA A 289 12.52 -5.32 -36.61
C ALA A 289 11.64 -4.66 -35.54
N ASN A 290 12.06 -3.50 -35.06
CA ASN A 290 11.35 -2.63 -34.13
C ASN A 290 11.01 -1.30 -34.81
N ILE A 291 9.81 -0.77 -34.57
CA ILE A 291 9.44 0.59 -34.95
C ILE A 291 9.85 1.52 -33.83
N VAL A 292 10.70 2.51 -34.11
CA VAL A 292 11.15 3.51 -33.16
C VAL A 292 10.54 4.85 -33.51
N THR A 293 9.95 5.50 -32.53
CA THR A 293 9.34 6.82 -32.71
C THR A 293 9.78 7.78 -31.63
N VAL A 294 10.20 8.96 -32.06
CA VAL A 294 10.51 10.11 -31.20
C VAL A 294 9.54 11.23 -31.52
N ILE A 295 8.90 11.80 -30.49
CA ILE A 295 8.12 13.02 -30.61
C ILE A 295 8.81 14.09 -29.77
N ALA A 296 9.38 15.08 -30.43
CA ALA A 296 10.04 16.19 -29.76
C ALA A 296 9.18 17.45 -29.90
N ARG A 297 8.76 18.04 -28.78
CA ARG A 297 7.98 19.28 -28.73
C ARG A 297 8.58 20.20 -27.67
N ALA A 298 9.11 21.34 -28.09
CA ALA A 298 9.90 22.23 -27.26
C ALA A 298 11.03 21.43 -26.55
N SER A 299 11.10 21.47 -25.22
CA SER A 299 12.07 20.68 -24.43
C SER A 299 11.62 19.25 -24.13
N THR A 300 10.36 18.89 -24.38
CA THR A 300 9.84 17.57 -24.02
C THR A 300 10.04 16.58 -25.17
N ILE A 301 10.59 15.42 -24.83
CA ILE A 301 10.90 14.32 -25.74
C ILE A 301 10.09 13.12 -25.26
N TYR A 302 9.18 12.62 -26.11
CA TYR A 302 8.40 11.41 -25.86
C TYR A 302 8.93 10.27 -26.73
N LEU A 303 8.99 9.08 -26.13
CA LEU A 303 9.58 7.89 -26.74
C LEU A 303 8.50 6.84 -26.93
N TYR A 304 8.45 6.25 -28.12
CA TYR A 304 7.59 5.10 -28.41
C TYR A 304 8.40 4.03 -29.14
N ILE A 305 8.18 2.78 -28.77
CA ILE A 305 8.76 1.63 -29.45
C ILE A 305 7.63 0.65 -29.75
N ASN A 306 7.57 0.17 -30.99
CA ASN A 306 6.48 -0.65 -31.51
C ASN A 306 5.10 -0.03 -31.21
N LYS A 307 5.01 1.30 -31.30
CA LYS A 307 3.80 2.11 -31.01
C LYS A 307 3.31 2.05 -29.56
N HIS A 308 4.13 1.53 -28.64
CA HIS A 308 3.88 1.61 -27.21
C HIS A 308 4.61 2.82 -26.62
N TYR A 309 3.95 3.57 -25.73
CA TYR A 309 4.60 4.64 -24.97
C TYR A 309 5.66 4.05 -24.03
N MET A 310 6.89 4.55 -24.13
CA MET A 310 8.02 4.11 -23.29
C MET A 310 8.31 5.10 -22.16
N GLY A 311 8.06 6.40 -22.37
CA GLY A 311 8.40 7.42 -21.39
C GLY A 311 8.65 8.77 -22.04
N SER A 312 8.96 9.77 -21.21
CA SER A 312 9.30 11.11 -21.68
C SER A 312 10.31 11.76 -20.76
N ALA A 313 11.18 12.60 -21.32
CA ALA A 313 12.08 13.46 -20.57
C ALA A 313 11.91 14.92 -21.02
N SER A 314 12.28 15.86 -20.16
CA SER A 314 12.37 17.28 -20.52
C SER A 314 13.82 17.72 -20.41
N ASP A 315 14.39 18.18 -21.51
CA ASP A 315 15.75 18.70 -21.58
C ASP A 315 15.80 19.82 -22.65
N HIS A 316 16.54 20.88 -22.36
CA HIS A 316 16.59 22.09 -23.19
C HIS A 316 17.96 22.32 -23.86
N THR A 317 18.86 21.34 -23.77
CA THR A 317 20.23 21.45 -24.31
C THR A 317 20.22 21.66 -25.83
N TYR A 318 19.41 20.89 -26.57
CA TYR A 318 19.24 21.07 -28.01
C TYR A 318 17.76 21.26 -28.38
N SER A 319 17.46 22.36 -29.07
CA SER A 319 16.10 22.72 -29.47
C SER A 319 15.77 22.34 -30.92
N ALA A 320 16.80 22.21 -31.77
CA ALA A 320 16.66 21.84 -33.18
C ALA A 320 17.96 21.38 -33.81
N GLY A 321 17.86 20.63 -34.89
CA GLY A 321 19.02 20.13 -35.64
C GLY A 321 18.63 19.08 -36.66
N ALA A 322 19.64 18.38 -37.17
CA ALA A 322 19.48 17.27 -38.09
C ALA A 322 18.98 16.00 -37.39
N ILE A 323 18.57 15.03 -38.19
CA ILE A 323 18.25 13.66 -37.76
C ILE A 323 19.34 12.73 -38.27
N GLY A 324 19.39 11.53 -37.70
CA GLY A 324 20.28 10.51 -38.20
C GLY A 324 19.97 9.16 -37.59
N VAL A 325 20.84 8.21 -37.88
CA VAL A 325 20.81 6.86 -37.33
C VAL A 325 22.20 6.47 -36.89
N LEU A 326 22.32 5.46 -36.03
CA LEU A 326 23.62 5.06 -35.50
C LEU A 326 23.67 3.58 -35.10
N ALA A 327 24.85 3.01 -35.23
CA ALA A 327 25.27 1.76 -34.60
C ALA A 327 26.33 2.07 -33.54
N ILE A 328 26.30 1.35 -32.42
CA ILE A 328 27.31 1.42 -31.36
C ILE A 328 27.89 0.03 -31.18
N ASP A 329 29.20 -0.08 -31.34
CA ASP A 329 29.91 -1.28 -30.97
C ASP A 329 30.42 -1.21 -29.54
N ARG A 330 30.03 -2.19 -28.73
CA ARG A 330 30.54 -2.38 -27.38
C ARG A 330 31.72 -3.34 -27.35
N GLN A 331 31.69 -4.43 -28.12
CA GLN A 331 32.70 -5.50 -28.09
C GLN A 331 32.80 -6.34 -29.39
N ASP A 332 31.68 -6.63 -30.08
CA ASP A 332 31.63 -7.68 -31.12
C ASP A 332 31.31 -7.17 -32.54
N GLY A 333 31.39 -5.86 -32.76
CA GLY A 333 30.99 -5.23 -34.00
C GLY A 333 29.48 -5.21 -34.18
N THR A 334 28.96 -4.10 -34.68
CA THR A 334 27.53 -3.83 -34.79
C THR A 334 27.16 -3.38 -36.19
N ASP A 335 26.06 -3.91 -36.72
CA ASP A 335 25.44 -3.51 -37.98
C ASP A 335 23.94 -3.38 -37.76
N VAL A 336 23.39 -2.22 -38.11
CA VAL A 336 21.99 -1.88 -37.89
C VAL A 336 21.40 -1.35 -39.19
N ALA A 337 20.33 -2.00 -39.63
CA ALA A 337 19.59 -1.63 -40.83
C ALA A 337 18.40 -0.75 -40.45
N PHE A 338 18.21 0.34 -41.21
CA PHE A 338 17.15 1.31 -41.03
C PHE A 338 16.34 1.49 -42.32
N ASN A 339 15.02 1.51 -42.21
CA ASN A 339 14.14 1.72 -43.36
C ASN A 339 12.83 2.43 -42.96
N ASN A 340 12.04 2.81 -43.98
CA ASN A 340 10.69 3.35 -43.81
C ASN A 340 10.60 4.58 -42.88
N LEU A 341 11.53 5.53 -43.05
CA LEU A 341 11.52 6.78 -42.29
C LEU A 341 10.33 7.66 -42.69
N ARG A 342 9.65 8.18 -41.68
CA ARG A 342 8.59 9.18 -41.78
C ARG A 342 8.81 10.27 -40.76
N LEU A 343 8.56 11.50 -41.18
CA LEU A 343 8.72 12.68 -40.34
C LEU A 343 7.55 13.64 -40.53
N TRP A 344 6.97 14.08 -39.42
CA TRP A 344 5.90 15.09 -39.35
C TRP A 344 6.41 16.31 -38.61
N LYS A 345 6.08 17.51 -39.11
CA LYS A 345 6.33 18.79 -38.42
C LYS A 345 5.14 19.08 -37.49
N LEU A 346 5.40 19.52 -36.25
CA LEU A 346 4.38 19.67 -35.18
C LEU A 346 4.15 21.10 -34.69
#